data_AF-E4YJY5-F1
#
_entry.id   AF-E4YJY5-F1
#
_cell.length_a   1.000
_cell.length_b   1.000
_cell.length_c   1.000
_cell.angle_alpha   90.00
_cell.angle_beta   90.00
_cell.angle_gamma   90.00
#
_symmetry.space_group_name_H-M   'P 1'
#
loop_
_entity.id
_entity.type
_entity.pdbx_description
1 polymer ?
#
loop_
_entity_poly.entity_id
_entity_poly.type
_entity_poly.pdbx_seq_one_letter_code
_entity_poly.pdbx_strand_id
1 'polypeptide(L)' 'MMILDLRSDTFTKPTPEMRKLMAEAEVGDDVFGEDPTVNLLQ' A
#
# COMPACT_ATOMS: atom_id res chain seq x y z
N MET A 1 -16.66 -8.48 -16.84
CA MET A 1 -16.89 -7.18 -17.51
C MET A 1 -15.81 -6.23 -17.02
N MET A 2 -14.99 -5.69 -17.93
CA MET A 2 -14.00 -4.67 -17.54
C MET A 2 -14.74 -3.34 -17.42
N ILE A 3 -14.81 -2.77 -16.23
CA ILE A 3 -15.43 -1.46 -16.00
C ILE A 3 -14.36 -0.40 -16.28
N LEU A 4 -14.56 0.42 -17.31
CA LEU A 4 -13.70 1.55 -17.60
C LEU A 4 -14.18 2.75 -16.78
N ASP A 5 -13.55 2.97 -15.63
CA ASP A 5 -13.86 4.09 -14.73
C ASP A 5 -12.92 5.27 -15.02
N LEU A 6 -13.45 6.33 -15.64
CA LEU A 6 -12.71 7.53 -16.04
C LEU A 6 -12.97 8.73 -15.11
N ARG A 7 -13.66 8.53 -13.98
CA ARG A 7 -14.04 9.62 -13.09
C ARG A 7 -12.85 10.19 -12.33
N SER A 8 -11.92 9.34 -11.91
CA SER A 8 -10.67 9.72 -11.24
C SER A 8 -9.73 8.51 -11.16
N ASP A 9 -8.43 8.78 -11.12
CA ASP A 9 -7.35 7.85 -10.79
C ASP A 9 -7.37 7.30 -9.36
N THR A 10 -8.01 8.00 -8.42
CA THR A 10 -8.18 7.55 -7.02
C THR A 10 -8.98 6.24 -6.88
N PHE A 11 -9.69 5.82 -7.93
CA PHE A 11 -10.39 4.53 -7.98
C PHE A 11 -9.47 3.34 -8.32
N THR A 12 -8.18 3.58 -8.58
CA THR A 12 -7.19 2.51 -8.75
C THR A 12 -7.19 1.59 -7.54
N LYS A 13 -7.04 0.29 -7.80
CA LYS A 13 -6.95 -0.74 -6.76
C LYS A 13 -5.52 -1.26 -6.73
N PRO A 14 -4.99 -1.65 -5.55
CA PRO A 14 -3.68 -2.28 -5.49
C PRO A 14 -3.61 -3.50 -6.40
N THR A 15 -2.46 -3.75 -7.04
CA THR A 15 -2.25 -4.99 -7.79
C THR A 15 -2.14 -6.19 -6.82
N PRO A 16 -2.24 -7.44 -7.31
CA PRO A 16 -1.96 -8.61 -6.48
C PRO A 16 -0.58 -8.58 -5.82
N GLU A 17 0.45 -8.11 -6.53
CA GLU A 17 1.82 -8.00 -6.03
C GLU A 17 1.91 -6.96 -4.92
N MET A 18 1.29 -5.78 -5.10
CA MET A 18 1.21 -4.77 -4.04
C MET A 18 0.54 -5.34 -2.78
N ARG A 19 -0.58 -6.07 -2.93
CA ARG A 19 -1.25 -6.72 -1.79
C ARG A 19 -0.35 -7.74 -1.08
N LYS A 20 0.41 -8.53 -1.85
CA LYS A 20 1.33 -9.52 -1.29
C LYS A 20 2.45 -8.84 -0.49
N LEU A 21 3.08 -7.81 -1.07
CA LEU A 21 4.14 -7.05 -0.40
C LEU A 21 3.62 -6.38 0.87
N MET A 22 2.44 -5.75 0.83
CA MET A 22 1.82 -5.16 2.01
C MET A 22 1.55 -6.20 3.12
N ALA A 23 1.17 -7.42 2.76
CA ALA A 23 0.91 -8.48 3.74
C ALA A 23 2.20 -9.09 4.32
N GLU A 24 3.31 -9.03 3.59
CA GLU A 24 4.61 -9.59 3.98
C GLU A 24 5.55 -8.55 4.61
N ALA A 25 5.20 -7.26 4.57
CA ALA A 25 6.03 -6.17 5.10
C ALA A 25 6.23 -6.27 6.61
N GLU A 26 7.45 -5.97 7.06
CA GLU A 26 7.75 -5.83 8.49
C GLU A 26 7.06 -4.58 9.03
N VAL A 27 6.33 -4.72 10.14
CA VAL A 27 5.60 -3.61 10.78
C VAL A 27 6.09 -3.38 12.21
N GLY A 28 5.92 -2.17 12.69
CA GLY A 28 6.29 -1.76 14.05
C GLY A 28 5.39 -0.63 14.55
N ASP A 29 5.79 0.02 15.63
CA ASP A 29 5.08 1.20 16.15
C ASP A 29 5.63 2.48 15.52
N ASP A 30 4.83 3.14 14.71
CA ASP A 30 5.21 4.38 14.03
C ASP A 30 5.37 5.58 14.98
N VAL A 31 4.62 5.62 16.09
CA VAL A 31 4.71 6.72 17.07
C VAL A 31 6.09 6.75 17.73
N PHE A 32 6.69 5.57 17.92
CA PHE A 32 8.04 5.41 18.45
C PHE A 32 9.12 5.30 17.36
N GLY A 33 8.75 5.34 16.08
CA GLY A 33 9.67 5.24 14.94
C GLY A 33 10.24 3.84 14.73
N GLU A 34 9.56 2.80 15.23
CA GLU A 34 10.01 1.41 15.17
C GLU A 34 9.49 0.65 13.95
N ASP A 35 8.61 1.25 13.14
CA ASP A 35 8.14 0.63 11.90
C ASP A 35 9.19 0.78 10.77
N PRO A 36 9.87 -0.32 10.37
CA PRO A 36 10.93 -0.23 9.38
C PRO A 36 10.37 0.12 7.99
N THR A 37 9.14 -0.32 7.67
CA THR A 37 8.54 -0.09 6.36
C THR A 37 8.10 1.36 6.21
N VAL A 38 7.52 1.96 7.24
CA VAL A 38 7.16 3.39 7.21
C VAL A 38 8.41 4.27 7.15
N ASN A 39 9.46 3.94 7.91
CA ASN A 39 10.72 4.69 7.91
C ASN A 39 11.39 4.75 6.54
N LEU A 40 11.25 3.71 5.71
CA LEU A 40 11.80 3.69 4.35
C LEU A 40 11.05 4.61 3.36
N LEU A 41 9.86 5.11 3.73
CA LEU A 41 8.99 5.90 2.85
C LEU A 41 9.05 7.42 3.11
N GLN A 42 9.79 7.88 4.13
CA GLN A 42 9.98 9.30 4.45
C GLN A 42 11.09 9.94 3.61
#